data_AF-A0A7Y4X914-F1
#
_entry.id   AF-A0A7Y4X914-F1
#
_cell.length_a   1.000
_cell.length_b   1.000
_cell.length_c   1.000
_cell.angle_alpha   90.00
_cell.angle_beta   90.00
_cell.angle_gamma   90.00
#
_symmetry.space_group_name_H-M   'P 1'
#
loop_
_entity.id
_entity.type
_entity.pdbx_description
1 polymer ?
#
loop_
_entity_poly.entity_id
_entity_poly.type
_entity_poly.pdbx_seq_one_letter_code
_entity_poly.pdbx_strand_id
1 'polypeptide(L)'
;MKQCESCGMAIEDGTYCQYCVDAHGQLQSFDERFERMLQWAMAREPQAPRAEAEAHTRAYMRTMPAWANHPQLQEKLQEAA
;
A
#
# COMPACT_ATOMS: atom_id res chain seq x y z
N MET A 1 -20.68 3.65 1.68
CA MET A 1 -19.45 2.91 1.35
C MET A 1 -18.26 3.74 1.82
N LYS A 2 -17.37 3.12 2.58
CA LYS A 2 -16.10 3.72 3.02
C LYS A 2 -14.97 3.19 2.11
N GLN A 3 -13.80 3.80 2.20
CA GLN A 3 -12.58 3.28 1.55
C GLN A 3 -11.70 2.62 2.61
N CYS A 4 -11.15 1.45 2.29
CA CYS A 4 -10.15 0.78 3.10
C CYS A 4 -8.95 1.71 3.31
N GLU A 5 -8.62 2.00 4.57
CA GLU A 5 -7.56 2.95 4.91
C GLU A 5 -6.15 2.46 4.55
N SER A 6 -6.03 1.17 4.17
CA SER A 6 -4.76 0.56 3.74
C SER A 6 -4.59 0.53 2.22
N CYS A 7 -5.66 0.29 1.45
CA CYS A 7 -5.57 0.02 0.00
C CYS A 7 -6.59 0.73 -0.87
N GLY A 8 -7.44 1.59 -0.30
CA GLY A 8 -8.43 2.38 -1.05
C GLY A 8 -9.62 1.59 -1.60
N MET A 9 -9.66 0.25 -1.45
CA MET A 9 -10.80 -0.55 -1.87
C MET A 9 -12.08 -0.12 -1.17
N ALA A 10 -13.20 -0.10 -1.90
CA ALA A 10 -14.51 0.15 -1.31
C ALA A 10 -14.88 -0.98 -0.32
N ILE A 11 -15.33 -0.60 0.87
CA ILE A 11 -15.79 -1.52 1.92
C ILE A 11 -17.16 -1.07 2.45
N GLU A 12 -17.94 -2.05 2.89
CA GLU A 12 -19.26 -1.81 3.49
C GLU A 12 -19.13 -1.22 4.90
N ASP A 13 -18.26 -1.82 5.72
CA ASP A 13 -17.91 -1.32 7.05
C ASP A 13 -16.48 -1.73 7.47
N GLY A 14 -16.03 -1.21 8.61
CA GLY A 14 -14.68 -1.41 9.15
C GLY A 14 -13.66 -0.38 8.65
N THR A 15 -12.42 -0.55 9.11
CA THR A 15 -11.27 0.29 8.73
C THR A 15 -10.49 -0.31 7.54
N TYR A 16 -10.40 -1.64 7.52
CA TYR A 16 -9.61 -2.40 6.55
C TYR A 16 -10.45 -3.49 5.88
N CYS A 17 -10.17 -3.77 4.60
CA CYS A 17 -10.78 -4.89 3.89
C CYS A 17 -10.15 -6.24 4.30
N GLN A 18 -10.84 -7.34 4.01
CA GLN A 18 -10.36 -8.71 4.29
C GLN A 18 -9.01 -9.05 3.66
N TYR A 19 -8.60 -8.35 2.59
CA TYR A 19 -7.33 -8.56 1.91
C TYR A 19 -6.16 -7.80 2.53
N CYS A 20 -6.44 -6.88 3.45
CA CYS A 20 -5.43 -6.07 4.13
C CYS A 20 -5.18 -6.52 5.57
N VAL A 21 -6.01 -7.42 6.09
CA VAL A 21 -5.88 -7.93 7.45
C VAL A 21 -5.36 -9.35 7.48
N ASP A 22 -4.80 -9.77 8.60
CA ASP A 22 -4.39 -11.13 8.88
C ASP A 22 -5.56 -12.00 9.39
N ALA A 23 -5.26 -13.24 9.82
CA ALA A 23 -6.25 -14.16 10.37
C ALA A 23 -6.92 -13.67 11.67
N HIS A 24 -6.33 -12.68 12.34
CA HIS A 24 -6.85 -12.07 13.56
C HIS A 24 -7.59 -10.74 13.27
N GLY A 25 -7.68 -10.31 12.02
CA GLY A 25 -8.29 -9.05 11.63
C GLY A 25 -7.38 -7.83 11.84
N GLN A 26 -6.10 -8.04 12.14
CA GLN A 26 -5.13 -6.94 12.30
C GLN A 26 -4.53 -6.57 10.96
N LEU A 27 -4.24 -5.28 10.77
CA LEU A 27 -3.58 -4.81 9.54
C LEU A 27 -2.26 -5.55 9.34
N GLN A 28 -2.08 -6.09 8.15
CA GLN A 28 -0.82 -6.71 7.72
C GLN A 28 0.36 -5.75 7.87
N SER A 29 1.56 -6.28 8.04
CA SER A 29 2.77 -5.46 8.16
C SER A 29 2.98 -4.58 6.91
N PHE A 30 3.72 -3.49 7.08
CA PHE A 30 4.06 -2.61 5.96
C PHE A 30 4.72 -3.38 4.81
N ASP A 31 5.73 -4.21 5.12
CA ASP A 31 6.47 -4.96 4.10
C ASP A 31 5.55 -5.93 3.32
N GLU A 32 4.64 -6.61 4.02
CA GLU A 32 3.68 -7.51 3.38
C GLU A 32 2.70 -6.75 2.48
N ARG A 33 2.20 -5.60 2.94
CA ARG A 33 1.28 -4.78 2.12
C ARG A 33 1.97 -4.12 0.96
N PHE A 34 3.19 -3.65 1.15
CA PHE A 34 4.00 -3.07 0.10
C PHE A 34 4.26 -4.08 -1.00
N GLU A 35 4.74 -5.28 -0.67
CA GLU A 35 5.01 -6.32 -1.66
C GLU A 35 3.73 -6.73 -2.40
N ARG A 36 2.60 -6.91 -1.68
CA ARG A 36 1.32 -7.24 -2.33
C ARG A 36 0.84 -6.16 -3.29
N MET A 37 0.98 -4.88 -2.95
CA MET A 37 0.62 -3.78 -3.84
C MET A 37 1.57 -3.67 -5.03
N LEU A 38 2.86 -3.89 -4.80
CA LEU A 38 3.86 -3.89 -5.86
C LEU A 38 3.59 -5.00 -6.89
N GLN A 39 3.31 -6.22 -6.42
CA GLN A 39 2.93 -7.33 -7.30
C GLN A 39 1.69 -7.00 -8.13
N TRP A 40 0.70 -6.32 -7.53
CA TRP A 40 -0.48 -5.87 -8.25
C TRP A 40 -0.17 -4.76 -9.27
N ALA A 41 0.69 -3.80 -8.93
CA ALA A 41 1.12 -2.75 -9.84
C ALA A 41 1.88 -3.34 -11.05
N MET A 42 2.82 -4.27 -10.78
CA MET A 42 3.56 -4.99 -11.82
C MET A 42 2.65 -5.86 -12.69
N ALA A 43 1.60 -6.48 -12.11
CA ALA A 43 0.63 -7.25 -12.87
C ALA A 43 -0.21 -6.36 -13.82
N ARG A 44 -0.47 -5.10 -13.44
CA ARG A 44 -1.19 -4.12 -14.28
C ARG A 44 -0.32 -3.54 -15.38
N GLU A 45 0.97 -3.38 -15.12
CA GLU A 45 1.94 -2.81 -16.06
C GLU A 45 3.16 -3.73 -16.21
N PRO A 46 3.04 -4.88 -16.92
CA PRO A 46 4.10 -5.88 -16.99
C PRO A 46 5.40 -5.38 -17.62
N GLN A 47 5.32 -4.35 -18.46
CA GLN A 47 6.46 -3.73 -19.11
C GLN A 47 7.17 -2.67 -18.26
N ALA A 48 6.59 -2.25 -17.14
CA ALA A 48 7.21 -1.23 -16.29
C ALA A 48 8.41 -1.82 -15.50
N PRO A 49 9.54 -1.11 -15.41
CA PRO A 49 10.63 -1.51 -14.53
C PRO A 49 10.16 -1.62 -13.08
N ARG A 50 10.64 -2.64 -12.35
CA ARG A 50 10.26 -2.83 -10.93
C ARG A 50 10.50 -1.57 -10.08
N ALA A 51 11.60 -0.86 -10.30
CA ALA A 51 11.90 0.37 -9.57
C ALA A 51 10.84 1.47 -9.75
N GLU A 52 10.25 1.57 -10.94
CA GLU A 52 9.16 2.51 -11.22
C GLU A 52 7.87 2.07 -10.53
N ALA A 53 7.54 0.77 -10.61
CA ALA A 53 6.40 0.20 -9.89
C ALA A 53 6.53 0.37 -8.36
N GLU A 54 7.73 0.25 -7.81
CA GLU A 54 8.03 0.51 -6.40
C GLU A 54 7.81 1.98 -6.04
N ALA A 55 8.31 2.91 -6.85
CA ALA A 55 8.11 4.34 -6.64
C ALA A 55 6.61 4.72 -6.68
N HIS A 56 5.87 4.21 -7.66
CA HIS A 56 4.43 4.40 -7.78
C HIS A 56 3.68 3.80 -6.60
N THR A 57 4.06 2.60 -6.16
CA THR A 57 3.46 1.94 -4.99
C THR A 57 3.69 2.75 -3.72
N ARG A 58 4.92 3.24 -3.48
CA ARG A 58 5.21 4.11 -2.32
C ARG A 58 4.40 5.41 -2.39
N ALA A 59 4.34 6.05 -3.54
CA ALA A 59 3.55 7.27 -3.74
C ALA A 59 2.07 7.03 -3.45
N TYR A 60 1.51 5.93 -3.95
CA TYR A 60 0.14 5.53 -3.69
C TYR A 60 -0.11 5.26 -2.20
N MET A 61 0.75 4.46 -1.55
CA MET A 61 0.61 4.16 -0.13
C MET A 61 0.64 5.43 0.74
N ARG A 62 1.45 6.46 0.40
CA ARG A 62 1.44 7.73 1.14
C ARG A 62 0.08 8.45 1.14
N THR A 63 -0.78 8.19 0.16
CA THR A 63 -2.14 8.75 0.11
C THR A 63 -3.12 8.00 1.01
N MET A 64 -2.74 6.84 1.53
CA MET A 64 -3.58 6.00 2.37
C MET A 64 -3.40 6.37 3.86
N PRO A 65 -4.49 6.54 4.64
CA PRO A 65 -4.41 6.93 6.04
C PRO A 65 -3.53 6.00 6.90
N ALA A 66 -3.53 4.69 6.63
CA ALA A 66 -2.74 3.73 7.39
C ALA A 66 -1.23 3.90 7.22
N TRP A 67 -0.78 4.53 6.12
CA TRP A 67 0.65 4.55 5.75
C TRP A 67 1.24 5.96 5.62
N ALA A 68 0.41 7.01 5.56
CA ALA A 68 0.87 8.38 5.31
C ALA A 68 2.04 8.83 6.18
N ASN A 69 2.10 8.35 7.43
CA ASN A 69 3.15 8.69 8.40
C ASN A 69 4.12 7.52 8.69
N HIS A 70 4.17 6.49 7.83
CA HIS A 70 5.02 5.33 8.08
C HIS A 70 6.52 5.66 7.83
N PRO A 71 7.45 5.30 8.75
CA PRO A 71 8.88 5.66 8.65
C PRO A 71 9.51 5.29 7.31
N GLN A 72 9.27 4.07 6.83
CA GLN A 72 9.84 3.59 5.56
C GLN A 72 9.38 4.36 4.31
N LEU A 73 8.25 5.08 4.38
CA LEU A 73 7.80 5.95 3.29
C LEU A 73 8.38 7.37 3.41
N GLN A 74 8.77 7.79 4.61
CA GLN A 74 9.42 9.07 4.87
C GLN A 74 10.92 9.02 4.55
N GLU A 75 11.62 7.98 5.00
CA GLU A 75 13.06 7.77 4.71
C GLU A 75 13.32 7.77 3.20
N LYS A 76 12.50 7.05 2.43
CA LYS A 76 12.61 6.99 0.97
C LYS A 76 12.26 8.31 0.26
N LEU A 77 11.51 9.21 0.89
CA LEU A 77 11.26 10.55 0.35
C LEU A 77 12.51 11.43 0.51
N GLN A 78 13.22 11.27 1.62
CA GLN A 78 14.45 12.02 1.93
C GLN A 78 15.62 11.60 1.03
N GLU A 79 15.69 10.33 0.63
CA GLU A 79 16.69 9.83 -0.32
C GLU A 79 16.46 10.31 -1.77
N ALA A 80 15.24 10.75 -2.10
CA ALA A 80 14.84 11.15 -3.45
C ALA A 80 14.83 12.68 -3.67
N ALA A 81 15.15 13.46 -2.64
CA ALA A 81 15.18 14.93 -2.63
C ALA A 81 16.62 15.44 -2.62
#